data_AF-D1CIV5-F1
#
_entry.id   AF-D1CIV5-F1
#
_cell.length_a   1.000
_cell.length_b   1.000
_cell.length_c   1.000
_cell.angle_alpha   90.00
_cell.angle_beta   90.00
_cell.angle_gamma   90.00
#
_symmetry.space_group_name_H-M   'P 1'
#
loop_
_entity.id
_entity.type
_entity.pdbx_description
1 polymer ?
#
loop_
_entity_poly.entity_id
_entity_poly.type
_entity_poly.pdbx_seq_one_letter_code
_entity_poly.pdbx_strand_id
1 'polypeptide(L)'
;MRVNPRAIEASHHLGLRRVSWRAWLLLALAVVLAALAMLAARDLYSRGEGTRQPATIYQSGSLAASTPEERVALADLIVLGVVGEPYASRWNTPDGQFPNGIASVQDLPAGQYTIFTDYPVRVESVLYGQESAATVRVRVSGGQVGGDRMLSAEGPDLRAGERVVLLLAQDENPMTRDVGPGHYIVLWGALGKYQVEGGEAVSPDHRLPLSEMAEFIREAKR
;
A
#
# COMPACT_ATOMS: atom_id res chain seq x y z
N MET A 1 -75.68 27.69 -68.98
CA MET A 1 -75.69 28.87 -68.08
C MET A 1 -75.56 28.32 -66.65
N ARG A 2 -74.51 28.49 -65.86
CA ARG A 2 -73.19 29.13 -65.94
C ARG A 2 -72.17 28.17 -65.31
N VAL A 3 -71.03 27.99 -65.95
CA VAL A 3 -69.84 27.33 -65.37
C VAL A 3 -69.14 28.37 -64.48
N ASN A 4 -68.78 28.02 -63.24
CA ASN A 4 -67.99 28.86 -62.35
C ASN A 4 -66.56 28.28 -62.26
N PRO A 5 -65.55 28.91 -62.89
CA PRO A 5 -64.17 28.44 -62.82
C PRO A 5 -63.39 29.35 -61.87
N ARG A 6 -63.08 28.88 -60.65
CA ARG A 6 -61.97 29.39 -59.80
C ARG A 6 -61.93 28.65 -58.46
N ALA A 7 -61.02 27.68 -58.35
CA ALA A 7 -60.38 27.25 -57.12
C ALA A 7 -59.06 26.59 -57.56
N ILE A 8 -58.06 27.40 -57.94
CA ILE A 8 -56.91 27.77 -57.11
C ILE A 8 -56.10 26.52 -56.72
N GLU A 9 -55.06 26.26 -57.52
CA GLU A 9 -53.91 25.44 -57.19
C GLU A 9 -53.28 25.92 -55.87
N ALA A 10 -53.27 25.05 -54.86
CA ALA A 10 -52.43 25.21 -53.68
C ALA A 10 -51.14 24.42 -53.89
N SER A 11 -50.17 25.04 -54.55
CA SER A 11 -48.78 24.57 -54.61
C SER A 11 -48.15 24.64 -53.21
N HIS A 12 -48.06 23.50 -52.53
CA HIS A 12 -47.28 23.34 -51.30
C HIS A 12 -45.78 23.45 -51.61
N HIS A 13 -45.26 24.68 -51.66
CA HIS A 13 -43.84 24.95 -51.54
C HIS A 13 -43.42 24.66 -50.08
N LEU A 14 -42.89 23.46 -49.83
CA LEU A 14 -42.09 23.16 -48.64
C LEU A 14 -40.82 24.02 -48.71
N GLY A 15 -40.90 25.22 -48.14
CA GLY A 15 -39.75 26.09 -47.95
C GLY A 15 -38.75 25.45 -47.00
N LEU A 16 -37.76 24.76 -47.54
CA LEU A 16 -36.52 24.44 -46.84
C LEU A 16 -35.86 25.76 -46.46
N ARG A 17 -36.13 26.25 -45.24
CA ARG A 17 -35.47 27.41 -44.66
C ARG A 17 -33.98 27.13 -44.69
N ARG A 18 -33.21 27.95 -45.42
CA ARG A 18 -31.74 27.88 -45.45
C ARG A 18 -31.23 28.03 -44.02
N VAL A 19 -30.79 26.92 -43.45
CA VAL A 19 -30.12 26.89 -42.15
C VAL A 19 -28.83 27.70 -42.30
N SER A 20 -28.71 28.78 -41.54
CA SER A 20 -27.56 29.69 -41.64
C SER A 20 -26.25 28.95 -41.31
N TRP A 21 -25.13 29.36 -41.90
CA TRP A 21 -23.80 28.81 -41.59
C TRP A 21 -23.46 28.88 -40.08
N ARG A 22 -24.03 29.86 -39.36
CA ARG A 22 -23.94 29.97 -37.90
C ARG A 22 -24.59 28.79 -37.18
N ALA A 23 -25.73 28.31 -37.68
CA ALA A 23 -26.39 27.13 -37.11
C ALA A 23 -25.57 25.85 -37.36
N TRP A 24 -24.90 25.74 -38.51
CA TRP A 24 -23.96 24.64 -38.77
C TRP A 24 -22.72 24.69 -37.88
N LEU A 25 -22.16 25.88 -37.61
CA LEU A 25 -21.05 26.04 -36.67
C LEU A 25 -21.45 25.72 -35.22
N LEU A 26 -22.63 26.16 -34.78
CA LEU A 26 -23.14 25.84 -33.44
C LEU A 26 -23.37 24.33 -33.27
N LEU A 27 -23.88 23.67 -34.31
CA LEU A 27 -24.04 22.22 -34.33
C LEU A 27 -22.68 21.50 -34.25
N ALA A 28 -21.71 21.91 -35.06
CA ALA A 28 -20.36 21.34 -35.05
C ALA A 28 -19.68 21.51 -33.68
N LEU A 29 -19.80 22.70 -33.07
CA LEU A 29 -19.29 22.97 -31.73
C LEU A 29 -19.96 22.08 -30.67
N ALA A 30 -21.28 21.93 -30.73
CA ALA A 30 -22.01 21.05 -29.82
C ALA A 30 -21.56 19.59 -29.92
N VAL A 31 -21.30 19.10 -31.14
CA VAL A 31 -20.77 17.74 -31.37
C VAL A 31 -19.36 17.58 -30.77
N VAL A 32 -18.47 18.56 -30.97
CA VAL A 32 -17.12 18.53 -30.40
C VAL A 32 -17.16 18.56 -28.87
N LEU A 33 -18.00 19.42 -28.28
CA LEU A 33 -18.15 19.49 -26.83
C LEU A 33 -18.72 18.18 -26.25
N ALA A 34 -19.70 17.57 -26.91
CA ALA A 34 -20.22 16.27 -26.51
C ALA A 34 -19.16 15.16 -26.60
N ALA A 35 -18.35 15.15 -27.66
CA ALA A 35 -17.25 14.18 -27.80
C ALA A 35 -16.17 14.36 -26.72
N LEU A 36 -15.79 15.60 -26.40
CA LEU A 36 -14.87 15.91 -25.30
C LEU A 36 -15.45 15.51 -23.95
N ALA A 37 -16.73 15.76 -23.70
CA ALA A 37 -17.42 15.34 -22.49
C ALA A 37 -17.47 13.81 -22.37
N MET A 38 -17.72 13.08 -23.46
CA MET A 38 -17.67 11.62 -23.47
C MET A 38 -16.26 11.08 -23.23
N LEU A 39 -15.22 11.71 -23.77
CA LEU A 39 -13.82 11.36 -23.52
C LEU A 39 -13.43 11.60 -22.06
N ALA A 40 -13.82 12.75 -21.50
CA ALA A 40 -13.60 13.06 -20.08
C ALA A 40 -14.40 12.13 -19.17
N ALA A 41 -15.67 11.84 -19.51
CA ALA A 41 -16.50 10.88 -18.78
C ALA A 41 -15.95 9.46 -18.87
N ARG A 42 -15.38 9.07 -20.01
CA ARG A 42 -14.69 7.78 -20.17
C ARG A 42 -13.42 7.75 -19.34
N ASP A 43 -12.61 8.80 -19.31
CA ASP A 43 -11.42 8.90 -18.46
C ASP A 43 -11.81 8.85 -16.98
N LEU A 44 -12.85 9.57 -16.57
CA LEU A 44 -13.43 9.52 -15.21
C LEU A 44 -14.02 8.14 -14.86
N TYR A 45 -14.67 7.47 -15.82
CA TYR A 45 -15.24 6.13 -15.65
C TYR A 45 -14.18 5.03 -15.68
N SER A 46 -13.10 5.18 -16.46
CA SER A 46 -11.93 4.29 -16.42
C SER A 46 -11.06 4.54 -15.20
N ARG A 47 -11.04 5.78 -14.70
CA ARG A 47 -10.61 6.12 -13.35
C ARG A 47 -11.67 5.77 -12.31
N GLY A 48 -12.75 5.09 -12.71
CA GLY A 48 -13.76 4.59 -11.81
C GLY A 48 -13.09 3.78 -10.73
N GLU A 49 -12.83 4.42 -9.60
CA GLU A 49 -13.68 4.40 -8.42
C GLU A 49 -15.07 3.78 -8.70
N GLY A 50 -15.13 2.59 -9.30
CA GLY A 50 -16.07 1.59 -8.83
C GLY A 50 -15.77 1.50 -7.35
N THR A 51 -16.76 1.83 -6.52
CA THR A 51 -16.66 1.85 -5.07
C THR A 51 -16.46 0.43 -4.57
N ARG A 52 -15.28 -0.11 -4.88
CA ARG A 52 -14.74 -1.33 -4.34
C ARG A 52 -14.85 -1.18 -2.84
N GLN A 53 -15.61 -2.08 -2.24
CA GLN A 53 -15.84 -1.97 -0.82
C GLN A 53 -14.50 -2.08 -0.08
N PRO A 54 -14.27 -1.20 0.91
CA PRO A 54 -13.20 -1.38 1.88
C PRO A 54 -13.13 -2.82 2.34
N ALA A 55 -11.93 -3.41 2.34
CA ALA A 55 -11.75 -4.78 2.76
C ALA A 55 -10.68 -4.90 3.83
N THR A 56 -10.94 -5.76 4.82
CA THR A 56 -9.96 -6.15 5.82
C THR A 56 -9.39 -7.53 5.48
N ILE A 57 -8.09 -7.58 5.22
CA ILE A 57 -7.34 -8.80 4.97
C ILE A 57 -6.68 -9.23 6.28
N TYR A 58 -6.91 -10.48 6.69
CA TYR A 58 -6.24 -11.08 7.83
C TYR A 58 -5.11 -11.97 7.31
N GLN A 59 -3.88 -11.59 7.61
CA GLN A 59 -2.71 -12.40 7.39
C GLN A 59 -2.34 -13.09 8.70
N SER A 60 -2.38 -14.41 8.70
CA SER A 60 -1.87 -15.24 9.77
C SER A 60 -0.84 -16.23 9.23
N GLY A 61 0.09 -16.61 10.09
CA GLY A 61 1.06 -17.66 9.85
C GLY A 61 1.29 -18.41 11.15
N SER A 62 1.92 -19.58 11.07
CA SER A 62 2.47 -20.23 12.25
C SER A 62 3.95 -19.93 12.28
N LEU A 63 4.41 -19.30 13.36
CA LEU A 63 5.84 -19.20 13.64
C LEU A 63 6.32 -20.59 14.07
N ALA A 64 7.42 -21.07 13.47
CA ALA A 64 8.05 -22.28 13.94
C ALA A 64 8.55 -22.04 15.38
N ALA A 65 8.44 -23.08 16.23
CA ALA A 65 9.03 -23.03 17.55
C ALA A 65 10.52 -22.73 17.42
N SER A 66 10.98 -21.71 18.13
CA SER A 66 12.39 -21.30 18.17
C SER A 66 12.74 -20.79 19.56
N THR A 67 13.96 -21.05 20.01
CA THR A 67 14.46 -20.47 21.26
C THR A 67 14.97 -19.05 21.03
N PRO A 68 15.05 -18.20 22.07
CA PRO A 68 15.63 -16.87 21.95
C PRO A 68 17.04 -16.87 21.32
N GLU A 69 17.86 -17.85 21.66
CA GLU A 69 19.22 -18.04 21.12
C GLU A 69 19.19 -18.33 19.62
N GLU A 70 18.34 -19.26 19.17
CA GLU A 70 18.19 -19.59 17.74
C GLU A 70 17.75 -18.36 16.94
N ARG A 71 16.83 -17.55 17.49
CA ARG A 71 16.37 -16.33 16.84
C ARG A 71 17.50 -15.31 16.69
N VAL A 72 18.31 -15.12 17.73
CA VAL A 72 19.49 -14.26 17.68
C VAL A 72 20.51 -14.79 16.67
N ALA A 73 20.78 -16.10 16.68
CA ALA A 73 21.77 -16.74 15.82
C ALA A 73 21.51 -16.45 14.33
N LEU A 74 20.24 -16.37 13.92
CA LEU A 74 19.83 -16.15 12.53
C LEU A 74 19.69 -14.67 12.12
N ALA A 75 19.77 -13.71 13.03
CA ALA A 75 19.63 -12.30 12.67
C ALA A 75 20.86 -11.78 11.91
N ASP A 76 20.67 -11.08 10.80
CA ASP A 76 21.78 -10.45 10.05
C ASP A 76 22.31 -9.21 10.78
N LEU A 77 21.39 -8.47 11.41
CA LEU A 77 21.64 -7.22 12.10
C LEU A 77 20.83 -7.19 13.40
N ILE A 78 21.44 -6.73 14.49
CA ILE A 78 20.73 -6.50 15.76
C ILE A 78 21.03 -5.09 16.22
N VAL A 79 19.99 -4.28 16.36
CA VAL A 79 20.11 -2.86 16.76
C VAL A 79 19.30 -2.56 18.00
N LEU A 80 19.86 -1.70 18.84
CA LEU A 80 19.11 -0.91 19.82
C LEU A 80 18.77 0.43 19.17
N GLY A 81 17.50 0.81 19.19
CA GLY A 81 17.05 2.01 18.52
C GLY A 81 15.72 2.55 19.04
N VAL A 82 15.32 3.68 18.46
CA VAL A 82 14.03 4.32 18.71
C VAL A 82 13.23 4.33 17.43
N VAL A 83 12.01 3.79 17.49
CA VAL A 83 11.07 3.76 16.36
C VAL A 83 10.58 5.19 16.09
N GLY A 84 10.66 5.65 14.85
CA GLY A 84 10.10 6.92 14.41
C GLY A 84 8.67 6.76 13.88
N GLU A 85 8.09 7.87 13.42
CA GLU A 85 6.77 7.85 12.80
C GLU A 85 6.74 6.94 11.57
N PRO A 86 5.72 6.07 11.41
CA PRO A 86 5.60 5.21 10.26
C PRO A 86 5.45 6.03 8.98
N TYR A 87 6.01 5.53 7.89
CA TYR A 87 5.67 6.02 6.56
C TYR A 87 4.23 5.61 6.21
N ALA A 88 3.62 6.27 5.22
CA ALA A 88 2.32 5.85 4.71
C ALA A 88 2.37 4.39 4.24
N SER A 89 1.40 3.58 4.65
CA SER A 89 1.25 2.22 4.16
C SER A 89 1.00 2.23 2.65
N ARG A 90 1.40 1.15 1.99
CA ARG A 90 1.21 0.97 0.55
C ARG A 90 1.03 -0.49 0.20
N TRP A 91 0.34 -0.73 -0.90
CA TRP A 91 0.43 -2.02 -1.58
C TRP A 91 1.84 -2.22 -2.14
N ASN A 92 2.22 -3.47 -2.38
CA ASN A 92 3.47 -3.81 -3.05
C ASN A 92 3.44 -3.62 -4.59
N THR A 93 2.45 -2.90 -5.10
CA THR A 93 2.35 -2.46 -6.49
C THR A 93 3.25 -1.25 -6.75
N PRO A 94 3.62 -0.98 -8.02
CA PRO A 94 4.50 0.15 -8.36
C PRO A 94 3.98 1.53 -7.94
N ASP A 95 2.66 1.74 -7.94
CA ASP A 95 2.00 2.98 -7.53
C ASP A 95 1.57 2.98 -6.05
N GLY A 96 1.81 1.87 -5.33
CA GLY A 96 1.41 1.68 -3.96
C GLY A 96 -0.10 1.55 -3.75
N GLN A 97 -0.90 1.46 -4.82
CA GLN A 97 -2.36 1.37 -4.79
C GLN A 97 -2.84 -0.08 -4.99
N PHE A 98 -4.14 -0.29 -4.84
CA PHE A 98 -4.74 -1.59 -5.10
C PHE A 98 -4.40 -2.08 -6.53
N PRO A 99 -4.09 -3.38 -6.75
CA PRO A 99 -3.67 -3.87 -8.04
C PRO A 99 -4.68 -3.63 -9.18
N ASN A 100 -4.19 -3.09 -10.29
CA ASN A 100 -5.00 -2.84 -11.48
C ASN A 100 -5.53 -4.14 -12.10
N GLY A 101 -6.77 -4.10 -12.59
CA GLY A 101 -7.43 -5.24 -13.24
C GLY A 101 -7.99 -6.29 -12.28
N ILE A 102 -7.89 -6.05 -10.97
CA ILE A 102 -8.51 -6.90 -9.94
C ILE A 102 -9.74 -6.18 -9.39
N ALA A 103 -10.88 -6.87 -9.35
CA ALA A 103 -12.16 -6.27 -8.93
C ALA A 103 -12.33 -6.22 -7.41
N SER A 104 -11.75 -7.19 -6.69
CA SER A 104 -11.92 -7.32 -5.23
C SER A 104 -10.70 -7.96 -4.55
N VAL A 105 -10.64 -7.89 -3.22
CA VAL A 105 -9.61 -8.61 -2.43
C VAL A 105 -9.71 -10.12 -2.62
N GLN A 106 -10.93 -10.64 -2.79
CA GLN A 106 -11.17 -12.07 -2.93
C GLN A 106 -10.56 -12.64 -4.22
N ASP A 107 -10.34 -11.77 -5.21
CA ASP A 107 -9.73 -12.13 -6.49
C ASP A 107 -8.20 -11.98 -6.49
N LEU A 108 -7.59 -11.57 -5.37
CA LEU A 108 -6.14 -11.46 -5.27
C LEU A 108 -5.49 -12.85 -5.39
N PRO A 109 -4.54 -13.04 -6.30
CA PRO A 109 -3.71 -14.22 -6.31
C PRO A 109 -2.99 -14.38 -4.97
N ALA A 110 -3.11 -15.57 -4.37
CA ALA A 110 -2.47 -15.87 -3.11
C ALA A 110 -0.95 -15.66 -3.20
N GLY A 111 -0.39 -14.94 -2.23
CA GLY A 111 1.05 -14.73 -2.11
C GLY A 111 1.68 -13.81 -3.16
N GLN A 112 0.89 -12.97 -3.85
CA GLN A 112 1.43 -11.98 -4.79
C GLN A 112 1.31 -10.54 -4.31
N TYR A 113 0.29 -10.25 -3.51
CA TYR A 113 -0.01 -8.89 -3.08
C TYR A 113 -0.06 -8.77 -1.57
N THR A 114 0.51 -7.69 -1.06
CA THR A 114 0.53 -7.37 0.36
C THR A 114 0.47 -5.88 0.58
N ILE A 115 -0.12 -5.46 1.71
CA ILE A 115 0.03 -4.10 2.22
C ILE A 115 1.14 -4.16 3.26
N PHE A 116 2.04 -3.19 3.22
CA PHE A 116 3.08 -3.05 4.23
C PHE A 116 3.23 -1.59 4.67
N THR A 117 3.88 -1.44 5.81
CA THR A 117 4.23 -0.16 6.39
C THR A 117 5.71 -0.19 6.73
N ASP A 118 6.44 0.83 6.28
CA ASP A 118 7.83 1.00 6.65
C ASP A 118 7.93 1.87 7.91
N TYR A 119 8.85 1.55 8.79
CA TYR A 119 9.17 2.29 10.01
C TYR A 119 10.63 2.73 9.97
N PRO A 120 10.93 4.04 10.13
CA PRO A 120 12.29 4.47 10.37
C PRO A 120 12.67 4.11 11.81
N VAL A 121 13.81 3.45 12.00
CA VAL A 121 14.36 3.18 13.34
C VAL A 121 15.68 3.90 13.45
N ARG A 122 15.74 4.92 14.31
CA ARG A 122 16.98 5.63 14.60
C ARG A 122 17.86 4.72 15.44
N VAL A 123 19.01 4.36 14.92
CA VAL A 123 19.98 3.46 15.56
C VAL A 123 20.68 4.23 16.67
N GLU A 124 20.62 3.69 17.89
CA GLU A 124 21.41 4.19 19.03
C GLU A 124 22.70 3.40 19.17
N SER A 125 22.62 2.08 19.00
CA SER A 125 23.79 1.21 18.92
C SER A 125 23.51 -0.02 18.06
N VAL A 126 24.55 -0.47 17.37
CA VAL A 126 24.56 -1.78 16.70
C VAL A 126 25.11 -2.79 17.70
N LEU A 127 24.32 -3.81 18.03
CA LEU A 127 24.69 -4.86 18.97
C LEU A 127 25.33 -6.07 18.25
N TYR A 128 24.96 -6.28 16.98
CA TYR A 128 25.56 -7.28 16.09
C TYR A 128 25.35 -6.88 14.63
N GLY A 129 26.27 -7.29 13.75
CA GLY A 129 26.24 -6.97 12.32
C GLY A 129 26.97 -5.67 11.99
N GLN A 130 26.85 -5.21 10.74
CA GLN A 130 27.41 -3.94 10.29
C GLN A 130 26.30 -3.08 9.71
N GLU A 131 26.12 -1.89 10.28
CA GLU A 131 25.25 -0.86 9.75
C GLU A 131 25.89 0.50 9.99
N SER A 132 25.95 1.31 8.95
CA SER A 132 26.57 2.64 8.98
C SER A 132 25.53 3.77 8.93
N ALA A 133 24.29 3.44 8.54
CA ALA A 133 23.20 4.39 8.54
C ALA A 133 22.77 4.72 9.98
N ALA A 134 22.59 6.01 10.27
CA ALA A 134 22.02 6.46 11.55
C ALA A 134 20.54 6.05 11.73
N THR A 135 19.87 5.71 10.64
CA THR A 135 18.49 5.26 10.62
C THR A 135 18.37 4.08 9.65
N VAL A 136 17.82 2.97 10.14
CA VAL A 136 17.45 1.83 9.30
C VAL A 136 15.96 1.88 8.98
N ARG A 137 15.58 1.31 7.85
CA ARG A 137 14.18 1.14 7.46
C ARG A 137 13.76 -0.28 7.78
N VAL A 138 12.71 -0.42 8.59
CA VAL A 138 12.14 -1.72 8.97
C VAL A 138 10.76 -1.85 8.34
N ARG A 139 10.55 -2.85 7.51
CA ARG A 139 9.28 -3.14 6.86
C ARG A 139 8.46 -4.12 7.69
N VAL A 140 7.19 -3.81 7.87
CA VAL A 140 6.22 -4.66 8.56
C VAL A 140 5.02 -4.88 7.66
N SER A 141 4.61 -6.15 7.49
CA SER A 141 3.36 -6.49 6.80
C SER A 141 2.16 -5.96 7.59
N GLY A 142 1.21 -5.35 6.88
CA GLY A 142 0.06 -4.70 7.46
C GLY A 142 0.04 -3.20 7.24
N GLY A 143 -1.10 -2.59 7.55
CA GLY A 143 -1.34 -1.17 7.36
C GLY A 143 -2.68 -0.89 6.70
N GLN A 144 -2.85 0.35 6.24
CA GLN A 144 -4.09 0.78 5.59
C GLN A 144 -3.81 1.67 4.38
N VAL A 145 -4.42 1.35 3.24
CA VAL A 145 -4.37 2.14 2.00
C VAL A 145 -5.79 2.44 1.55
N GLY A 146 -6.20 3.71 1.66
CA GLY A 146 -7.59 4.08 1.43
C GLY A 146 -8.54 3.34 2.37
N GLY A 147 -9.52 2.63 1.82
CA GLY A 147 -10.43 1.77 2.58
C GLY A 147 -9.86 0.41 2.97
N ASP A 148 -8.73 0.00 2.39
CA ASP A 148 -8.23 -1.36 2.52
C ASP A 148 -7.28 -1.47 3.68
N ARG A 149 -7.48 -2.49 4.50
CA ARG A 149 -6.68 -2.73 5.70
C ARG A 149 -6.13 -4.14 5.68
N MET A 150 -4.85 -4.28 6.01
CA MET A 150 -4.24 -5.59 6.27
C MET A 150 -3.81 -5.66 7.73
N LEU A 151 -4.20 -6.75 8.38
CA LEU A 151 -3.85 -7.08 9.75
C LEU A 151 -2.94 -8.31 9.74
N SER A 152 -1.76 -8.20 10.31
CA SER A 152 -0.84 -9.31 10.50
C SER A 152 -0.88 -9.75 11.96
N ALA A 153 -1.32 -10.99 12.22
CA ALA A 153 -1.48 -11.49 13.59
C ALA A 153 -0.13 -11.68 14.31
N GLU A 154 0.89 -12.12 13.56
CA GLU A 154 2.20 -12.50 14.10
C GLU A 154 3.27 -11.41 13.89
N GLY A 155 2.90 -10.28 13.28
CA GLY A 155 3.83 -9.19 13.00
C GLY A 155 4.27 -8.46 14.26
N PRO A 156 5.46 -7.80 14.24
CA PRO A 156 5.85 -6.93 15.33
C PRO A 156 4.91 -5.71 15.40
N ASP A 157 4.41 -5.37 16.59
CA ASP A 157 3.72 -4.09 16.82
C ASP A 157 4.78 -3.02 17.05
N LEU A 158 5.06 -2.16 16.05
CA LEU A 158 6.01 -1.06 16.18
C LEU A 158 5.27 0.27 16.41
N ARG A 159 5.64 1.00 17.47
CA ARG A 159 5.01 2.25 17.91
C ARG A 159 6.00 3.40 17.88
N ALA A 160 5.62 4.52 17.29
CA ALA A 160 6.47 5.71 17.26
C ALA A 160 6.89 6.13 18.69
N GLY A 161 8.16 6.48 18.84
CA GLY A 161 8.78 6.90 20.10
C GLY A 161 9.22 5.75 21.00
N GLU A 162 8.83 4.49 20.73
CA GLU A 162 9.26 3.38 21.56
C GLU A 162 10.74 3.04 21.33
N ARG A 163 11.40 2.61 22.40
CA ARG A 163 12.78 2.16 22.37
C ARG A 163 12.82 0.64 22.35
N VAL A 164 13.57 0.06 21.42
CA VAL A 164 13.52 -1.38 21.11
C VAL A 164 14.90 -1.95 20.81
N VAL A 165 15.07 -3.24 21.08
CA VAL A 165 16.07 -4.07 20.39
C VAL A 165 15.35 -4.87 19.31
N LEU A 166 15.85 -4.82 18.09
CA LEU A 166 15.28 -5.52 16.94
C LEU A 166 16.26 -6.53 16.36
N LEU A 167 15.77 -7.74 16.14
CA LEU A 167 16.44 -8.78 15.37
C LEU A 167 16.01 -8.64 13.92
N LEU A 168 16.95 -8.22 13.07
CA LEU A 168 16.67 -7.83 11.70
C LEU A 168 17.34 -8.80 10.72
N ALA A 169 16.65 -9.03 9.60
CA ALA A 169 17.19 -9.73 8.45
C ALA A 169 16.95 -8.94 7.17
N GLN A 170 17.76 -9.18 6.16
CA GLN A 170 17.48 -8.68 4.82
C GLN A 170 16.14 -9.24 4.32
N ASP A 171 15.36 -8.42 3.62
CA ASP A 171 14.11 -8.90 3.05
C ASP A 171 14.40 -9.78 1.83
N GLU A 172 14.15 -11.08 1.94
CA GLU A 172 14.23 -12.02 0.83
C GLU A 172 12.86 -12.35 0.23
N ASN A 173 11.78 -11.80 0.78
CA ASN A 173 10.42 -12.10 0.34
C ASN A 173 10.19 -11.56 -1.09
N PRO A 174 9.86 -12.42 -2.07
CA PRO A 174 9.64 -12.00 -3.46
C PRO A 174 8.56 -10.90 -3.62
N MET A 175 7.63 -10.79 -2.67
CA MET A 175 6.58 -9.77 -2.72
C MET A 175 7.08 -8.36 -2.37
N THR A 176 8.15 -8.24 -1.58
CA THR A 176 8.52 -6.95 -0.95
C THR A 176 9.99 -6.58 -1.12
N ARG A 177 10.90 -7.55 -1.31
CA ARG A 177 12.35 -7.31 -1.41
C ARG A 177 12.73 -6.26 -2.46
N ASP A 178 12.02 -6.26 -3.59
CA ASP A 178 12.31 -5.40 -4.74
C ASP A 178 11.45 -4.12 -4.75
N VAL A 179 10.68 -3.86 -3.68
CA VAL A 179 9.72 -2.75 -3.61
C VAL A 179 10.26 -1.58 -2.78
N GLY A 180 10.56 -0.48 -3.46
CA GLY A 180 11.00 0.79 -2.84
C GLY A 180 12.46 0.75 -2.39
N PRO A 181 12.86 1.61 -1.42
CA PRO A 181 14.23 1.65 -0.95
C PRO A 181 14.60 0.39 -0.15
N GLY A 182 15.91 0.12 -0.02
CA GLY A 182 16.43 -0.96 0.82
C GLY A 182 15.89 -0.90 2.24
N HIS A 183 15.58 -2.06 2.80
CA HIS A 183 14.92 -2.23 4.09
C HIS A 183 15.27 -3.58 4.71
N TYR A 184 15.11 -3.65 6.02
CA TYR A 184 15.13 -4.88 6.79
C TYR A 184 13.71 -5.32 7.14
N ILE A 185 13.56 -6.57 7.53
CA ILE A 185 12.37 -7.11 8.18
C ILE A 185 12.72 -7.55 9.60
N VAL A 186 11.74 -7.55 10.51
CA VAL A 186 11.91 -8.15 11.84
C VAL A 186 11.81 -9.67 11.70
N LEU A 187 12.89 -10.36 12.03
CA LEU A 187 12.95 -11.82 12.02
C LEU A 187 11.98 -12.38 13.07
N TRP A 188 11.26 -13.47 12.78
CA TRP A 188 10.33 -14.09 13.74
C TRP A 188 9.16 -13.21 14.20
N GLY A 189 8.82 -12.17 13.44
CA GLY A 189 7.65 -11.34 13.72
C GLY A 189 7.72 -10.66 15.09
N ALA A 190 6.69 -10.83 15.92
CA ALA A 190 6.66 -10.27 17.28
C ALA A 190 7.78 -10.79 18.19
N LEU A 191 8.32 -12.00 17.96
CA LEU A 191 9.38 -12.59 18.78
C LEU A 191 10.78 -12.03 18.46
N GLY A 192 10.94 -11.32 17.35
CA GLY A 192 12.17 -10.59 17.01
C GLY A 192 12.23 -9.16 17.54
N LYS A 193 11.18 -8.71 18.23
CA LYS A 193 11.13 -7.41 18.89
C LYS A 193 11.29 -7.60 20.39
N TYR A 194 12.22 -6.84 20.96
CA TYR A 194 12.30 -6.61 22.41
C TYR A 194 11.98 -5.16 22.69
N GLN A 195 10.98 -4.89 23.51
CA GLN A 195 10.73 -3.55 24.03
C GLN A 195 11.71 -3.25 25.17
N VAL A 196 12.25 -2.02 25.19
CA VAL A 196 13.16 -1.59 26.25
C VAL A 196 12.40 -0.79 27.28
N GLU A 197 12.22 -1.38 28.47
CA GLU A 197 11.48 -0.78 29.58
C GLU A 197 12.26 -0.98 30.88
N GLY A 198 12.42 0.08 31.68
CA GLY A 198 13.06 -0.03 33.00
C GLY A 198 14.53 -0.51 33.00
N GLY A 199 15.21 -0.44 31.85
CA GLY A 199 16.56 -0.97 31.69
C GLY A 199 16.62 -2.46 31.32
N GLU A 200 15.48 -3.09 31.03
CA GLU A 200 15.37 -4.46 30.55
C GLU A 200 14.96 -4.48 29.07
N ALA A 201 15.32 -5.55 28.36
CA ALA A 201 14.82 -5.89 27.05
C ALA A 201 13.76 -7.01 27.21
N VAL A 202 12.55 -6.78 26.71
CA VAL A 202 11.38 -7.65 26.94
C VAL A 202 10.74 -8.05 25.61
N SER A 203 10.74 -9.34 25.31
CA SER A 203 9.92 -9.98 24.26
C SER A 203 8.80 -10.81 24.92
N PRO A 204 7.84 -11.36 24.15
CA PRO A 204 6.74 -12.16 24.70
C PRO A 204 7.17 -13.38 25.54
N ASP A 205 8.31 -13.98 25.19
CA ASP A 205 8.82 -15.24 25.73
C ASP A 205 10.20 -15.12 26.39
N HIS A 206 10.81 -13.93 26.38
CA HIS A 206 12.16 -13.72 26.89
C HIS A 206 12.32 -12.32 27.50
N ARG A 207 13.03 -12.24 28.63
CA ARG A 207 13.35 -11.01 29.33
C ARG A 207 14.77 -11.11 29.88
N LEU A 208 15.52 -10.03 29.73
CA LEU A 208 16.85 -9.88 30.31
C LEU A 208 17.22 -8.41 30.54
N PRO A 209 18.14 -8.10 31.46
CA PRO A 209 18.70 -6.76 31.56
C PRO A 209 19.32 -6.30 30.24
N LEU A 210 19.09 -5.04 29.84
CA LEU A 210 19.66 -4.49 28.60
C LEU A 210 21.19 -4.51 28.63
N SER A 211 21.81 -4.40 29.80
CA SER A 211 23.25 -4.52 30.00
C SER A 211 23.81 -5.89 29.65
N GLU A 212 23.00 -6.95 29.74
CA GLU A 212 23.40 -8.33 29.45
C GLU A 212 23.14 -8.71 27.98
N MET A 213 22.33 -7.93 27.26
CA MET A 213 21.94 -8.20 25.88
C MET A 213 23.13 -8.39 24.94
N ALA A 214 24.18 -7.58 25.09
CA ALA A 214 25.37 -7.68 24.24
C ALA A 214 26.19 -8.96 24.50
N GLU A 215 26.18 -9.50 25.73
CA GLU A 215 26.82 -10.79 26.03
C GLU A 215 25.98 -11.93 25.49
N PHE A 216 24.67 -11.92 25.77
CA PHE A 216 23.71 -12.91 25.27
C PHE A 216 23.80 -13.05 23.74
N ILE A 217 23.84 -11.91 23.03
CA ILE A 217 24.01 -11.89 21.57
C ILE A 217 25.32 -12.54 21.15
N ARG A 218 26.43 -12.23 21.84
CA ARG A 218 27.74 -12.78 21.50
C ARG A 218 27.81 -14.29 21.71
N GLU A 219 27.18 -14.80 22.77
CA GLU A 219 27.13 -16.22 23.07
C GLU A 219 26.28 -16.99 22.05
N ALA A 220 25.11 -16.47 21.69
CA ALA A 220 24.22 -17.07 20.69
C ALA A 220 24.79 -17.03 19.26
N LYS A 221 25.78 -16.17 18.99
CA LYS A 221 26.46 -16.03 17.69
C LYS A 221 27.74 -16.85 17.53
N ARG A 222 28.13 -17.63 18.55
CA ARG A 222 29.28 -18.54 18.48
C ARG A 222 29.00 -19.74 17.60
#